data_AF-F3FXG3-F1
#
_entry.id   AF-F3FXG3-F1
#
_cell.length_a   1.000
_cell.length_b   1.000
_cell.length_c   1.000
_cell.angle_alpha   90.00
_cell.angle_beta   90.00
_cell.angle_gamma   90.00
#
_symmetry.space_group_name_H-M   'P 1'
#
loop_
_entity.id
_entity.type
_entity.pdbx_description
1 polymer ?
#
loop_
_entity_poly.entity_id
_entity_poly.type
_entity_poly.pdbx_seq_one_letter_code
_entity_poly.pdbx_strand_id
1 'polypeptide(L)' 'GLLAILKAGGAYVPLDPSYPRERLQYMVKDSTPVALLVQAGTRDLLDDEHALRIDLDSVTWDAQRE' A
#
# COMPACT_ATOMS: atom_id res chain seq x y z
N GLY A 1 -1.01 -9.58 -2.37
CA GLY A 1 -1.50 -8.20 -2.48
C GLY A 1 -2.72 -8.09 -3.38
N LEU A 2 -2.54 -8.01 -4.70
CA LEU A 2 -3.60 -7.73 -5.67
C LEU A 2 -4.92 -8.49 -5.46
N LEU A 3 -4.88 -9.83 -5.46
CA LEU A 3 -6.10 -10.63 -5.31
C LEU A 3 -6.84 -10.37 -3.99
N ALA A 4 -6.12 -10.01 -2.92
CA ALA A 4 -6.75 -9.66 -1.65
C ALA A 4 -7.57 -8.37 -1.77
N ILE A 5 -7.05 -7.37 -2.49
CA ILE A 5 -7.77 -6.10 -2.75
C ILE A 5 -9.06 -6.38 -3.53
N LEU A 6 -8.96 -7.16 -4.61
CA LEU A 6 -10.12 -7.50 -5.44
C LEU A 6 -11.14 -8.35 -4.68
N LYS A 7 -10.69 -9.31 -3.86
CA LYS A 7 -11.57 -10.12 -3.02
C LYS A 7 -12.26 -9.29 -1.93
N ALA A 8 -11.63 -8.23 -1.44
CA ALA A 8 -12.26 -7.26 -0.54
C ALA A 8 -13.24 -6.30 -1.24
N GLY A 9 -13.39 -6.41 -2.58
CA GLY A 9 -14.23 -5.52 -3.38
C GLY A 9 -13.59 -4.17 -3.70
N GLY A 10 -12.29 -4.01 -3.44
CA GLY A 10 -11.55 -2.78 -3.69
C GLY A 10 -10.99 -2.69 -5.11
N ALA A 11 -10.60 -1.47 -5.49
CA ALA A 11 -9.75 -1.19 -6.64
C ALA A 11 -8.33 -0.82 -6.18
N TYR A 12 -7.37 -0.87 -7.10
CA TYR A 12 -5.98 -0.53 -6.80
C TYR A 12 -5.38 0.29 -7.94
N VAL A 13 -4.38 1.11 -7.59
CA VAL A 13 -3.52 1.82 -8.53
C VAL A 13 -2.14 1.16 -8.48
N PRO A 14 -1.62 0.62 -9.59
CA PRO A 14 -0.29 0.03 -9.61
C PRO A 14 0.78 1.13 -9.47
N LEU A 15 1.68 0.95 -8.51
CA LEU A 15 2.85 1.81 -8.30
C LEU A 15 4.12 1.00 -8.61
N ASP A 16 4.94 1.51 -9.52
CA ASP A 16 6.22 0.89 -9.89
C ASP A 16 7.37 1.58 -9.12
N PRO A 17 8.09 0.87 -8.23
CA PRO A 17 9.19 1.45 -7.46
C PRO A 17 10.36 2.00 -8.31
N SER A 18 10.46 1.63 -9.59
CA SER A 18 11.46 2.18 -10.51
C SER A 18 11.18 3.63 -10.92
N TYR A 19 9.97 4.13 -10.67
CA TYR A 19 9.64 5.52 -10.92
C TYR A 19 10.28 6.46 -9.88
N PRO A 20 10.63 7.69 -10.28
CA PRO A 20 11.07 8.71 -9.35
C PRO A 20 10.07 8.94 -8.22
N ARG A 21 10.57 9.24 -7.02
CA ARG A 21 9.75 9.43 -5.81
C ARG A 21 8.65 10.45 -6.00
N GLU A 22 8.94 11.56 -6.69
CA GLU A 22 7.99 12.65 -6.94
C GLU A 22 6.79 12.17 -7.77
N ARG A 23 7.04 11.29 -8.75
CA ARG A 23 5.98 10.71 -9.58
C ARG A 23 5.09 9.78 -8.76
N LEU A 24 5.69 8.96 -7.90
CA LEU A 24 4.95 8.07 -7.02
C LEU A 24 4.10 8.85 -6.02
N GLN A 25 4.65 9.90 -5.41
CA GLN A 25 3.92 10.81 -4.53
C GLN A 25 2.74 11.47 -5.24
N TYR A 26 2.94 11.93 -6.48
CA TYR A 26 1.86 12.50 -7.29
C TYR A 26 0.73 11.48 -7.50
N MET A 27 1.06 10.24 -7.90
CA MET A 27 0.05 9.20 -8.14
C MET A 27 -0.74 8.84 -6.88
N VAL A 28 -0.07 8.77 -5.72
CA VAL A 28 -0.72 8.54 -4.44
C VAL A 28 -1.65 9.70 -4.08
N LYS A 29 -1.17 10.94 -4.20
CA LYS A 29 -1.96 12.13 -3.88
C LYS A 29 -3.19 12.28 -4.78
N ASP A 30 -3.04 11.99 -6.07
CA ASP A 30 -4.12 12.08 -7.06
C ASP A 30 -5.17 10.98 -6.88
N SER A 31 -4.75 9.77 -6.53
CA SER A 31 -5.67 8.64 -6.30
C SER A 31 -6.37 8.66 -4.95
N THR A 32 -5.86 9.42 -3.97
CA THR A 32 -6.41 9.52 -2.60
C THR A 32 -6.77 8.15 -2.02
N PRO A 33 -5.83 7.18 -1.97
CA PRO A 33 -6.15 5.83 -1.58
C PRO A 33 -6.50 5.75 -0.10
N VAL A 34 -7.46 4.88 0.24
CA VAL A 34 -7.79 4.60 1.64
C VAL A 34 -6.66 3.84 2.36
N ALA A 35 -5.86 3.08 1.61
CA ALA A 35 -4.75 2.30 2.13
C ALA A 35 -3.62 2.14 1.10
N LEU A 36 -2.38 2.08 1.60
CA LEU A 36 -1.17 1.78 0.83
C LEU A 36 -0.66 0.40 1.21
N LEU A 37 -0.57 -0.49 0.23
CA LEU A 37 0.01 -1.81 0.40
C LEU A 37 1.51 -1.75 0.12
N VAL A 38 2.32 -2.08 1.11
CA VAL A 38 3.79 -2.04 1.04
C VAL A 38 4.41 -3.37 1.42
N GLN A 39 5.70 -3.50 1.12
CA GLN A 39 6.57 -4.61 1.52
C GLN A 39 7.92 -4.02 1.96
N ALA A 40 8.81 -4.83 2.54
CA ALA A 40 10.06 -4.40 3.16
C ALA A 40 10.90 -3.47 2.26
N GLY A 41 10.98 -3.75 0.96
CA GLY A 41 11.74 -2.95 0.00
C GLY A 41 11.08 -1.63 -0.44
N THR A 42 9.79 -1.41 -0.15
CA THR A 42 9.04 -0.23 -0.61
C THR A 42 8.36 0.56 0.51
N ARG A 43 8.39 0.07 1.76
CA ARG A 43 7.70 0.69 2.90
C ARG A 43 8.11 2.14 3.17
N ASP A 44 9.36 2.49 2.91
CA ASP A 44 9.97 3.81 3.17
C ASP A 44 10.03 4.69 1.89
N LEU A 45 9.42 4.24 0.80
CA LEU A 45 9.47 4.92 -0.50
C LEU A 45 8.51 6.11 -0.59
N LEU A 46 7.39 6.03 0.12
CA LEU A 46 6.29 6.98 0.05
C LEU A 46 5.86 7.30 1.46
N ASP A 47 5.62 8.58 1.74
CA ASP A 47 5.00 9.04 2.97
C ASP A 47 3.62 9.60 2.61
N ASP A 48 2.59 9.00 3.18
CA ASP A 48 1.21 9.47 3.09
C ASP A 48 0.61 9.39 4.50
N GLU A 49 0.26 10.55 5.05
CA GLU A 49 -0.33 10.66 6.38
C GLU A 49 -1.82 10.28 6.41
N HIS A 50 -2.48 10.23 5.24
CA HIS A 50 -3.91 10.01 5.13
C HIS A 50 -4.28 8.57 4.77
N ALA A 51 -3.36 7.80 4.21
CA ALA A 51 -3.59 6.43 3.81
C ALA A 51 -3.13 5.43 4.90
N LEU A 52 -3.98 4.44 5.21
CA LEU A 52 -3.58 3.34 6.08
C LEU A 52 -2.47 2.51 5.43
N ARG A 53 -1.31 2.40 6.07
CA ARG A 53 -0.22 1.55 5.57
C ARG A 53 -0.43 0.10 6.00
N ILE A 54 -0.50 -0.81 5.03
CA ILE A 54 -0.58 -2.26 5.23
C ILE A 54 0.74 -2.87 4.77
N ASP A 55 1.53 -3.39 5.70
CA ASP A 55 2.80 -4.05 5.40
C ASP A 55 2.59 -5.57 5.25
N LEU A 56 2.87 -6.08 4.05
CA LEU A 56 2.73 -7.50 3.71
C LEU A 56 3.70 -8.40 4.48
N ASP A 57 4.85 -7.87 4.89
CA ASP A 57 5.87 -8.65 5.60
C ASP A 57 5.62 -8.64 7.13
N SER A 58 4.68 -7.80 7.59
CA SER A 58 4.21 -7.83 8.97
C SER A 58 3.17 -8.94 9.15
N VAL A 59 3.57 -10.06 9.77
CA VAL A 59 2.62 -11.13 10.14
C VAL A 59 1.85 -10.67 11.38
N THR A 60 0.61 -10.20 11.18
CA THR A 60 -0.31 -9.80 12.26
C THR A 60 -1.34 -10.89 12.61
N TRP A 61 -1.34 -12.00 11.87
CA TRP A 61 -2.34 -13.06 11.99
C TRP A 61 -2.34 -13.79 13.35
N ASP A 62 -1.21 -13.89 14.04
CA ASP A 62 -1.16 -14.52 15.37
C ASP A 62 -1.94 -13.72 16.44
N ALA A 63 -2.15 -12.42 16.24
CA ALA A 63 -2.92 -11.58 17.16
C ALA A 63 -4.45 -11.69 17.00
N GLN A 64 -4.94 -12.43 15.99
CA GLN A 64 -6.39 -12.55 15.67
C GLN A 64 -6.94 -13.98 15.89
N ARG A 65 -6.17 -14.88 16.50
CA ARG A 65 -6.56 -16.29 16.75
C ARG A 65 -7.21 -16.54 18.12
N GLU A 66 -7.61 -15.51 18.84
CA GLU A 66 -8.41 -15.61 20.08
C GLU A 66 -9.90 -15.35 19.82
#